data_AF-A0A7V3H460-F1
#
_entry.id   AF-A0A7V3H460-F1
#
_cell.length_a   1.000
_cell.length_b   1.000
_cell.length_c   1.000
_cell.angle_alpha   90.00
_cell.angle_beta   90.00
_cell.angle_gamma   90.00
#
_symmetry.space_group_name_H-M   'P 1'
#
loop_
_entity.id
_entity.type
_entity.pdbx_description
1 polymer ?
#
loop_
_entity_poly.entity_id
_entity_poly.type
_entity_poly.pdbx_seq_one_letter_code
_entity_poly.pdbx_strand_id
1 'polypeptide(L)'
;MAQARKIRIRAGTVTAEATLNGTPTADKIWNALPLNAKASTWGDEIYFTIPVEAALERDAREVVERGDLGYWPPETAFCIFFGPTPVSTGDEVRAASAVNVVGRVLGDPAVFKQVRSGTRVTLEQA
;
A
#
# COMPACT_ATOMS: atom_id res chain seq x y z
N MET A 1 -15.22 -7.39 17.27
CA MET A 1 -15.24 -6.81 15.90
C MET A 1 -14.16 -5.74 15.87
N ALA A 2 -12.99 -6.02 15.27
CA ALA A 2 -11.94 -5.00 15.17
C ALA A 2 -12.47 -3.86 14.31
N GLN A 3 -12.45 -2.64 14.85
CA GLN A 3 -12.89 -1.44 14.15
C GLN A 3 -12.02 -1.25 12.91
N ALA A 4 -12.62 -1.17 11.72
CA ALA A 4 -11.88 -0.93 10.49
C ALA A 4 -11.19 0.43 10.59
N ARG A 5 -9.86 0.43 10.61
CA ARG A 5 -9.04 1.62 10.77
C ARG A 5 -8.94 2.34 9.45
N LYS A 6 -9.65 3.46 9.30
CA LYS A 6 -9.64 4.23 8.07
C LYS A 6 -8.44 5.17 8.03
N ILE A 7 -7.73 5.14 6.91
CA ILE A 7 -6.63 6.05 6.61
C ILE A 7 -6.95 6.83 5.35
N ARG A 8 -6.40 8.02 5.23
CA ARG A 8 -6.43 8.84 4.03
C ARG A 8 -5.05 8.85 3.40
N ILE A 9 -5.01 8.52 2.11
CA ILE A 9 -3.82 8.51 1.28
C ILE A 9 -3.88 9.75 0.38
N ARG A 10 -2.93 10.66 0.52
CA ARG A 10 -2.77 11.81 -0.36
C ARG A 10 -1.51 11.65 -1.17
N ALA A 11 -1.61 11.61 -2.49
CA ALA A 11 -0.49 11.52 -3.41
C ALA A 11 -0.58 12.66 -4.44
N GLY A 12 0.15 13.74 -4.20
CA GLY A 12 0.03 14.95 -5.01
C GLY A 12 -1.39 15.53 -4.96
N THR A 13 -2.09 15.55 -6.10
CA THR A 13 -3.49 15.99 -6.20
C THR A 13 -4.51 14.87 -5.98
N VAL A 14 -4.07 13.61 -5.91
CA VAL A 14 -4.94 12.46 -5.63
C VAL A 14 -5.17 12.36 -4.14
N THR A 15 -6.42 12.15 -3.74
CA THR A 15 -6.79 11.73 -2.40
C THR A 15 -7.68 10.51 -2.49
N ALA A 16 -7.38 9.46 -1.73
CA ALA A 16 -8.21 8.28 -1.60
C ALA A 16 -8.31 7.87 -0.12
N GLU A 17 -9.41 7.20 0.24
CA GLU A 17 -9.55 6.57 1.54
C GLU A 17 -9.14 5.10 1.44
N ALA A 18 -8.68 4.53 2.54
CA ALA A 18 -8.35 3.12 2.63
C ALA A 18 -8.65 2.60 4.04
N THR A 19 -8.74 1.29 4.20
CA THR A 19 -8.87 0.63 5.50
C THR A 19 -7.67 -0.25 5.75
N LEU A 20 -7.09 -0.13 6.94
CA LEU A 20 -6.13 -1.09 7.48
C LEU A 20 -6.85 -2.25 8.15
N ASN A 21 -6.33 -3.46 7.95
CA ASN A 21 -6.83 -4.68 8.58
C ASN A 21 -6.26 -4.83 10.01
N GLY A 22 -6.45 -5.99 10.64
CA GLY A 22 -6.02 -6.27 12.01
C GLY A 22 -4.66 -6.96 12.13
N THR A 23 -3.79 -6.88 11.12
CA THR A 23 -2.48 -7.53 11.19
C THR A 23 -1.49 -6.75 12.07
N PRO A 24 -0.48 -7.42 12.66
CA PRO A 24 0.58 -6.74 13.41
C PRO A 24 1.31 -5.67 12.59
N THR A 25 1.51 -5.88 11.29
CA THR A 25 2.09 -4.85 10.41
C THR A 25 1.16 -3.65 10.26
N ALA A 26 -0.14 -3.88 10.05
CA ALA A 26 -1.14 -2.81 9.99
C ALA A 26 -1.21 -2.00 11.30
N ASP A 27 -1.07 -2.66 12.47
CA ASP A 27 -0.98 -1.99 13.78
C ASP A 27 0.19 -1.01 13.84
N LYS A 28 1.38 -1.47 13.41
CA LYS A 28 2.58 -0.62 13.42
C LYS A 28 2.44 0.56 12.48
N ILE A 29 1.89 0.34 11.28
CA ILE A 29 1.62 1.42 10.32
C ILE A 29 0.66 2.43 10.94
N TRP A 30 -0.45 1.98 11.52
CA TRP A 30 -1.43 2.85 12.17
C TRP A 30 -0.82 3.73 13.26
N ASN A 31 0.02 3.16 14.11
CA ASN A 31 0.69 3.86 15.20
C ASN A 31 1.78 4.83 14.73
N ALA A 32 2.31 4.64 13.52
CA ALA A 32 3.31 5.52 12.92
C ALA A 32 2.69 6.70 12.15
N LEU A 33 1.37 6.72 11.95
CA LEU A 33 0.70 7.83 11.27
C LEU A 33 0.77 9.13 12.11
N PRO A 34 0.94 10.31 11.47
CA PRO A 34 1.00 10.51 10.02
C PRO A 34 2.38 10.23 9.42
N LEU A 35 2.40 9.67 8.21
CA LEU A 35 3.62 9.36 7.46
C LEU A 35 3.74 10.25 6.24
N ASN A 36 4.98 10.66 5.91
CA ASN A 36 5.28 11.47 4.74
C ASN A 36 6.46 10.87 3.98
N ALA A 37 6.28 10.61 2.69
CA ALA A 37 7.30 10.00 1.85
C ALA A 37 7.22 10.52 0.41
N LYS A 38 8.13 10.04 -0.44
CA LYS A 38 8.06 10.22 -1.89
C LYS A 38 7.65 8.89 -2.51
N ALA A 39 6.62 8.90 -3.34
CA ALA A 39 6.21 7.76 -4.14
C ALA A 39 7.30 7.38 -5.14
N SER A 40 7.53 6.09 -5.27
CA SER A 40 8.12 5.44 -6.42
C SER A 40 7.01 4.68 -7.16
N THR A 41 7.14 4.54 -8.48
CA THR A 41 6.14 3.86 -9.32
C THR A 41 6.77 2.68 -10.02
N TRP A 42 6.06 1.55 -10.08
CA TRP A 42 6.52 0.35 -10.78
C TRP A 42 5.34 -0.36 -11.47
N GLY A 43 5.16 -0.12 -12.77
CA GLY A 43 3.92 -0.51 -13.45
C GLY A 43 2.70 0.21 -12.84
N ASP A 44 1.61 -0.53 -12.60
CA ASP A 44 0.42 -0.02 -11.89
C ASP A 44 0.50 -0.24 -10.35
N GLU A 45 1.68 0.02 -9.79
CA GLU A 45 1.95 0.04 -8.34
C GLU A 45 2.65 1.34 -7.93
N ILE A 46 2.28 1.88 -6.77
CA ILE A 46 3.03 2.91 -6.06
C ILE A 46 3.58 2.31 -4.79
N TYR A 47 4.85 2.55 -4.52
CA TYR A 47 5.48 2.14 -3.28
C TYR A 47 6.33 3.27 -2.69
N PHE A 48 6.48 3.30 -1.37
CA PHE A 48 7.34 4.26 -0.70
C PHE A 48 7.79 3.74 0.67
N THR A 49 9.00 4.08 1.06
CA THR A 49 9.57 3.69 2.35
C THR A 49 8.85 4.37 3.52
N ILE A 50 8.58 3.60 4.57
CA ILE A 50 7.99 4.09 5.82
C ILE A 50 8.88 3.67 7.00
N PRO A 51 8.90 4.44 8.11
CA PRO A 51 9.69 4.14 9.31
C PRO A 51 9.03 3.05 10.17
N VAL A 52 8.62 1.96 9.54
CA VAL A 52 7.97 0.81 10.19
C VAL A 52 8.75 -0.42 9.83
N GLU A 53 9.21 -1.15 10.86
CA GLU A 53 9.88 -2.44 10.69
C GLU A 53 8.93 -3.58 11.05
N ALA A 54 8.67 -4.46 10.08
CA ALA A 54 7.92 -5.69 10.28
C ALA A 54 8.53 -6.83 9.44
N ALA A 55 8.47 -8.05 9.98
CA ALA A 55 8.87 -9.25 9.26
C ALA A 55 7.73 -9.74 8.36
N LEU A 56 8.08 -10.64 7.42
CA LEU A 56 7.08 -11.31 6.59
C LEU A 56 6.10 -12.11 7.46
N GLU A 57 4.81 -11.88 7.27
CA GLU A 57 3.74 -12.55 8.01
C GLU A 57 3.34 -13.88 7.33
N ARG A 58 2.62 -14.73 8.06
CA ARG A 58 2.25 -16.07 7.58
C ARG A 58 1.28 -16.06 6.40
N ASP A 59 0.51 -14.99 6.27
CA ASP A 59 -0.47 -14.72 5.22
C ASP A 59 0.10 -13.83 4.10
N ALA A 60 1.40 -13.52 4.15
CA ALA A 60 2.06 -12.78 3.11
C ALA A 60 2.00 -13.52 1.77
N ARG A 61 1.79 -12.78 0.70
CA ARG A 61 1.54 -13.32 -0.64
C ARG A 61 2.13 -12.43 -1.72
N GLU A 62 2.49 -13.04 -2.84
CA GLU A 62 2.94 -12.32 -4.04
C GLU A 62 1.77 -11.86 -4.89
N VAL A 63 0.76 -12.71 -5.04
CA VAL A 63 -0.46 -12.39 -5.81
C VAL A 63 -1.43 -11.66 -4.89
N VAL A 64 -1.75 -10.43 -5.26
CA VAL A 64 -2.62 -9.51 -4.52
C VAL A 64 -3.79 -9.09 -5.40
N GLU A 65 -4.78 -8.45 -4.79
CA GLU A 65 -5.91 -7.91 -5.54
C GLU A 65 -5.69 -6.45 -5.90
N ARG A 66 -6.36 -6.01 -6.97
CA ARG A 66 -6.46 -4.59 -7.29
C ARG A 66 -7.13 -3.86 -6.12
N GLY A 67 -6.44 -2.83 -5.62
CA GLY A 67 -6.82 -2.03 -4.46
C GLY A 67 -6.19 -2.51 -3.15
N ASP A 68 -5.46 -3.62 -3.13
CA ASP A 68 -4.78 -4.06 -1.90
C ASP A 68 -3.67 -3.08 -1.51
N LEU A 69 -3.48 -2.98 -0.18
CA LEU A 69 -2.34 -2.30 0.43
C LEU A 69 -1.37 -3.37 0.95
N GLY A 70 -0.15 -3.32 0.46
CA GLY A 70 0.92 -4.21 0.88
C GLY A 70 1.96 -3.49 1.75
N TYR A 71 2.65 -4.25 2.57
CA TYR A 71 3.92 -3.85 3.16
C TYR A 71 4.99 -4.83 2.70
N TRP A 72 6.07 -4.31 2.14
CA TRP A 72 7.20 -5.06 1.64
C TRP A 72 8.38 -4.97 2.62
N PRO A 73 8.65 -6.04 3.40
CA PRO A 73 9.67 -6.04 4.45
C PRO A 73 11.09 -5.66 4.01
N PRO A 74 11.64 -6.14 2.86
CA PRO A 74 13.02 -5.89 2.48
C PRO A 74 13.41 -4.41 2.41
N GLU A 75 12.51 -3.53 1.97
CA GLU A 75 12.76 -2.08 1.87
C GLU A 75 11.91 -1.26 2.84
N THR A 76 11.23 -1.89 3.81
CA THR A 76 10.26 -1.22 4.70
C THR A 76 9.25 -0.38 3.92
N ALA A 77 8.81 -0.89 2.77
CA ALA A 77 8.02 -0.12 1.82
C ALA A 77 6.52 -0.39 1.98
N PHE A 78 5.72 0.67 1.91
CA PHE A 78 4.27 0.58 1.78
C PHE A 78 3.90 0.60 0.30
N CYS A 79 3.13 -0.39 -0.13
CA CYS A 79 2.73 -0.62 -1.53
C CYS A 79 1.22 -0.40 -1.69
N ILE A 80 0.84 0.25 -2.78
CA ILE A 80 -0.55 0.45 -3.21
C ILE A 80 -0.68 -0.16 -4.60
N PHE A 81 -1.43 -1.25 -4.69
CA PHE A 81 -1.64 -1.98 -5.94
C PHE A 81 -2.92 -1.49 -6.61
N PHE A 82 -2.82 -0.90 -7.81
CA PHE A 82 -3.99 -0.40 -8.55
C PHE A 82 -4.12 -0.99 -9.97
N GLY A 83 -3.28 -1.96 -10.29
CA GLY A 83 -3.30 -2.73 -11.53
C GLY A 83 -2.09 -3.66 -11.61
N PRO A 84 -1.82 -4.26 -12.79
CA PRO A 84 -0.70 -5.18 -12.97
C PRO A 84 0.67 -4.50 -12.89
N THR A 85 1.62 -5.21 -12.29
CA THR A 85 3.04 -4.83 -12.20
C THR A 85 3.84 -5.46 -13.35
N PRO A 86 5.12 -5.08 -13.55
CA PRO A 86 5.97 -5.67 -14.60
C PRO A 86 6.21 -7.17 -14.49
N VAL A 87 6.00 -7.77 -13.31
CA VAL A 87 6.15 -9.23 -13.08
C VAL A 87 4.82 -9.97 -13.10
N SER A 88 3.71 -9.26 -13.32
CA SER A 88 2.38 -9.86 -13.38
C SER A 88 2.21 -10.73 -14.63
N THR A 89 1.50 -11.85 -14.50
CA THR A 89 1.22 -12.77 -15.60
C THR A 89 -0.28 -12.84 -15.91
N GLY A 90 -0.66 -12.57 -17.16
CA GLY A 90 -2.07 -12.47 -17.55
C GLY A 90 -2.76 -11.29 -16.85
N ASP A 91 -3.87 -11.57 -16.16
CA ASP A 91 -4.71 -10.55 -15.52
C ASP A 91 -4.48 -10.44 -14.00
N GLU A 92 -3.51 -11.17 -13.44
CA GLU A 92 -3.21 -11.10 -12.01
C GLU A 92 -2.45 -9.82 -11.64
N VAL A 93 -2.54 -9.39 -10.37
CA VAL A 93 -1.66 -8.36 -9.83
C VAL A 93 -0.63 -9.04 -8.93
N ARG A 94 0.66 -8.88 -9.24
CA ARG A 94 1.75 -9.57 -8.54
C ARG A 94 2.77 -8.58 -7.98
N ALA A 95 3.05 -8.63 -6.68
CA ALA A 95 4.16 -7.89 -6.07
C ALA A 95 5.52 -8.50 -6.49
N ALA A 96 6.60 -7.73 -6.37
CA ALA A 96 7.96 -8.20 -6.71
C ALA A 96 8.38 -9.44 -5.89
N SER A 97 7.96 -9.50 -4.62
CA SER A 97 8.04 -10.68 -3.76
C SER A 97 6.87 -10.66 -2.78
N ALA A 98 6.77 -11.67 -1.90
CA ALA A 98 5.71 -11.73 -0.91
C ALA A 98 5.63 -10.44 -0.06
N VAL A 99 4.42 -9.89 0.05
CA VAL A 99 4.09 -8.70 0.86
C VAL A 99 3.08 -9.05 1.92
N ASN A 100 3.15 -8.37 3.07
CA ASN A 100 2.10 -8.44 4.08
C ASN A 100 0.92 -7.61 3.58
N VAL A 101 -0.25 -8.21 3.40
CA VAL A 101 -1.44 -7.43 3.07
C VAL A 101 -1.91 -6.73 4.34
N VAL A 102 -1.86 -5.41 4.35
CA VAL A 102 -2.15 -4.58 5.53
C VAL A 102 -3.48 -3.83 5.43
N GLY A 103 -4.12 -3.88 4.27
CA GLY A 103 -5.36 -3.16 4.05
C GLY A 103 -5.83 -3.14 2.62
N ARG A 104 -6.79 -2.26 2.33
CA ARG A 104 -7.36 -2.05 1.00
C ARG A 104 -7.81 -0.61 0.81
N VAL A 105 -7.62 -0.06 -0.39
CA VAL A 105 -8.20 1.20 -0.85
C VAL A 105 -9.72 1.07 -0.91
N LEU A 106 -10.42 2.09 -0.42
CA LEU A 106 -11.86 2.23 -0.55
C LEU A 106 -12.18 3.00 -1.84
N GLY A 107 -13.07 2.44 -2.66
CA GLY A 107 -13.45 3.03 -3.96
C GLY A 107 -12.54 2.56 -5.10
N ASP A 108 -12.36 3.41 -6.11
CA ASP A 108 -11.59 3.06 -7.31
C ASP A 108 -10.10 3.36 -7.14
N PRO A 109 -9.21 2.34 -7.09
CA PRO A 109 -7.77 2.55 -6.99
C PRO A 109 -7.15 3.11 -8.29
N ALA A 110 -7.88 3.14 -9.42
CA ALA A 110 -7.38 3.74 -10.67
C ALA A 110 -6.99 5.21 -10.54
N VAL A 111 -7.52 5.92 -9.54
CA VAL A 111 -7.17 7.31 -9.24
C VAL A 111 -5.67 7.52 -9.06
N PHE A 112 -4.95 6.47 -8.65
CA PHE A 112 -3.50 6.50 -8.46
C PHE A 112 -2.69 6.45 -9.77
N LYS A 113 -3.30 6.13 -10.92
CA LYS A 113 -2.61 6.10 -12.23
C LYS A 113 -2.01 7.45 -12.66
N GLN A 114 -2.52 8.55 -12.12
CA GLN A 114 -1.98 9.88 -12.41
C GLN A 114 -0.77 10.26 -11.54
N VAL A 115 -0.45 9.47 -10.51
CA VAL A 115 0.70 9.70 -9.62
C VAL A 115 1.97 9.30 -10.35
N ARG A 116 2.98 10.17 -10.28
CA ARG A 116 4.30 9.93 -10.88
C ARG A 116 5.33 9.64 -9.80
N SER A 117 6.39 8.92 -10.14
CA SER A 117 7.55 8.79 -9.27
C SER A 117 8.08 10.17 -8.83
N GLY A 118 8.47 10.29 -7.56
CA GLY A 118 8.84 11.53 -6.89
C GLY A 118 7.68 12.33 -6.30
N THR A 119 6.43 11.95 -6.55
CA THR A 119 5.26 12.62 -5.96
C THR A 119 5.27 12.48 -4.44
N ARG A 120 5.00 13.58 -3.72
CA ARG A 120 4.86 13.53 -2.26
C ARG A 120 3.60 12.74 -1.89
N VAL A 121 3.77 11.76 -1.01
CA VAL A 121 2.68 10.97 -0.43
C VAL A 121 2.60 11.23 1.06
N THR A 122 1.37 11.40 1.56
CA THR A 122 1.06 11.50 2.97
C THR A 122 0.01 10.44 3.33
N LEU A 123 0.27 9.68 4.38
CA LEU A 123 -0.71 8.81 5.02
C LEU A 123 -1.12 9.44 6.34
N GLU A 124 -2.42 9.56 6.58
CA GLU A 124 -2.98 10.10 7.82
C GLU A 124 -4.19 9.27 8.26
N GLN A 125 -4.55 9.33 9.54
CA GLN A 125 -5.81 8.75 10.01
C GLN A 125 -6.99 9.55 9.42
N ALA A 126 -8.02 8.86 8.92
CA ALA A 126 -9.11 9.48 8.18
C ALA A 126 -10.20 10.08 9.08
#